data_AF-A0A444XQT6-F1
#
_entry.id   AF-A0A444XQT6-F1
#
_cell.length_a   1.000
_cell.length_b   1.000
_cell.length_c   1.000
_cell.angle_alpha   90.00
_cell.angle_beta   90.00
_cell.angle_gamma   90.00
#
_symmetry.space_group_name_H-M   'P 1'
#
loop_
_entity.id
_entity.type
_entity.pdbx_description
1 polymer ?
#
loop_
_entity_poly.entity_id
_entity_poly.type
_entity_poly.pdbx_seq_one_letter_code
_entity_poly.pdbx_strand_id
1 'polypeptide(L)'
;MNIPKCSVEHSENFGIHYYQTLRWWKKNFLKNQSEVLALGFDEKFIRTWEYYFDFTSAGFKSRTLGNYQIVFSRPGNMTTLKDLYKSWPSVC
;
A
#
# COMPACT_ATOMS: atom_id res chain seq x y z
N MET A 1 33.37 -4.53 -0.63
CA MET A 1 32.04 -4.63 -1.26
C MET A 1 31.37 -3.26 -1.11
N ASN A 2 31.19 -2.51 -2.19
CA ASN A 2 30.71 -1.12 -2.12
C ASN A 2 29.19 -1.12 -2.28
N ILE A 3 28.44 -0.83 -1.22
CA ILE A 3 26.98 -0.71 -1.30
C ILE A 3 26.68 0.61 -2.00
N PRO A 4 25.93 0.62 -3.12
CA PRO A 4 25.55 1.87 -3.76
C PRO A 4 24.72 2.70 -2.77
N LYS A 5 25.22 3.90 -2.43
CA LYS A 5 24.47 4.87 -1.63
C LYS A 5 23.34 5.44 -2.50
N CYS A 6 22.17 5.63 -1.91
CA CYS A 6 21.02 6.32 -2.50
C CYS A 6 20.60 7.48 -1.59
N SER A 7 20.05 8.54 -2.19
CA SER A 7 19.43 9.68 -1.52
C SER A 7 17.91 9.53 -1.58
N VAL A 8 17.20 9.88 -0.50
CA VAL A 8 15.72 9.95 -0.50
C VAL A 8 15.32 11.33 -1.00
N GLU A 9 14.50 11.37 -2.05
CA GLU A 9 14.01 12.62 -2.65
C GLU A 9 12.59 12.97 -2.20
N HIS A 10 11.74 11.95 -2.00
CA HIS A 10 10.35 12.11 -1.57
C HIS A 10 9.91 10.91 -0.74
N SER A 11 9.01 11.14 0.20
CA SER A 11 8.37 10.11 1.00
C SER A 11 6.96 10.54 1.36
N GLU A 12 5.97 9.73 1.00
CA GLU A 12 4.57 9.97 1.33
C GLU A 12 3.92 8.72 1.92
N ASN A 13 3.08 8.90 2.95
CA ASN A 13 2.27 7.83 3.51
C ASN A 13 0.85 7.92 2.96
N PHE A 14 0.46 6.95 2.15
CA PHE A 14 -0.88 6.84 1.56
C PHE A 14 -1.71 5.72 2.20
N GLY A 15 -1.30 5.22 3.37
CA GLY A 15 -1.96 4.13 4.09
C GLY A 15 -3.46 4.35 4.37
N ILE A 16 -3.91 5.61 4.49
CA ILE A 16 -5.33 5.93 4.68
C ILE A 16 -6.18 5.51 3.46
N HIS A 17 -5.62 5.56 2.26
CA HIS A 17 -6.29 5.10 1.04
C HIS A 17 -6.35 3.57 0.99
N TYR A 18 -5.35 2.91 1.59
CA TYR A 18 -5.28 1.45 1.63
C TYR A 18 -6.42 0.81 2.44
N TYR A 19 -6.95 1.53 3.44
CA TYR A 19 -8.19 1.13 4.13
C TYR A 19 -9.34 0.91 3.15
N GLN A 20 -9.56 1.86 2.22
CA GLN A 20 -10.64 1.74 1.24
C GLN A 20 -10.40 0.58 0.27
N THR A 21 -9.15 0.43 -0.20
CA THR A 21 -8.77 -0.69 -1.07
C THR A 21 -9.12 -2.04 -0.45
N LEU A 22 -8.77 -2.27 0.81
CA LEU A 22 -9.07 -3.52 1.52
C LEU A 22 -10.58 -3.77 1.68
N ARG A 23 -11.38 -2.72 1.88
CA ARG A 23 -12.84 -2.84 1.94
C ARG A 23 -13.45 -3.27 0.60
N TRP A 24 -12.95 -2.71 -0.50
CA TRP A 24 -13.36 -3.12 -1.85
C TRP A 24 -12.92 -4.55 -2.18
N TRP A 25 -11.70 -4.93 -1.79
CA TRP A 25 -11.21 -6.30 -1.98
C TRP A 25 -12.02 -7.32 -1.18
N LYS A 26 -12.32 -7.05 0.09
CA LYS A 26 -13.21 -7.91 0.89
C LYS A 26 -14.56 -8.09 0.21
N LYS A 27 -15.19 -7.00 -0.23
CA LYS A 27 -16.49 -7.03 -0.91
C LYS A 27 -16.44 -7.90 -2.16
N ASN A 28 -15.41 -7.74 -3.00
CA ASN A 28 -15.26 -8.50 -4.23
C ASN A 28 -14.95 -9.97 -3.95
N PHE A 29 -14.11 -10.26 -2.96
CA PHE A 29 -13.76 -11.62 -2.54
C PHE A 29 -15.00 -12.40 -2.07
N LEU A 30 -15.79 -11.81 -1.18
CA LEU A 30 -17.03 -12.45 -0.68
C LEU A 30 -18.10 -12.57 -1.77
N LYS A 31 -18.20 -11.59 -2.68
CA LYS A 31 -19.10 -11.69 -3.84
C LYS A 31 -18.78 -12.90 -4.72
N ASN A 32 -17.49 -13.21 -4.87
CA ASN A 32 -17.01 -14.31 -5.72
C ASN A 32 -16.66 -15.57 -4.90
N GLN A 33 -17.23 -15.73 -3.69
CA GLN A 33 -16.91 -16.85 -2.80
C GLN A 33 -17.11 -18.22 -3.46
N SER A 34 -18.16 -18.39 -4.27
CA SER A 34 -18.41 -19.65 -4.99
C SER A 34 -17.30 -19.99 -5.99
N GLU A 35 -16.70 -19.00 -6.65
CA GLU A 35 -15.56 -19.20 -7.54
C GLU A 35 -14.31 -19.59 -6.75
N VAL A 36 -14.10 -18.97 -5.59
CA VAL A 36 -12.99 -19.31 -4.69
C VAL A 36 -13.11 -20.77 -4.22
N LEU A 37 -14.32 -21.22 -3.86
CA LEU A 37 -14.57 -22.62 -3.53
C LEU A 37 -14.31 -23.56 -4.72
N ALA A 38 -14.72 -23.15 -5.93
CA ALA A 38 -14.50 -23.92 -7.15
C ALA A 38 -13.01 -24.08 -7.52
N LEU A 39 -12.14 -23.16 -7.07
CA LEU A 39 -10.69 -23.28 -7.19
C LEU A 39 -10.07 -24.32 -6.22
N GLY A 40 -10.88 -24.93 -5.35
CA GLY A 40 -10.44 -25.95 -4.39
C GLY A 40 -10.07 -25.41 -3.01
N PHE A 41 -10.37 -24.13 -2.73
CA PHE A 41 -10.24 -23.57 -1.38
C PHE A 41 -11.45 -23.94 -0.52
N ASP A 42 -11.25 -24.01 0.79
CA ASP A 42 -12.29 -24.36 1.76
C ASP A 42 -12.90 -23.12 2.46
N GLU A 43 -13.95 -23.32 3.23
CA GLU A 43 -14.57 -22.25 4.02
C GLU A 43 -13.63 -21.67 5.07
N LYS A 44 -12.68 -22.47 5.57
CA LYS A 44 -11.67 -22.00 6.51
C LYS A 44 -10.78 -20.95 5.87
N PHE A 45 -10.33 -21.17 4.65
CA PHE A 45 -9.55 -20.22 3.86
C PHE A 45 -10.32 -18.91 3.66
N ILE A 46 -11.61 -18.99 3.30
CA ILE A 46 -12.47 -17.81 3.12
C ILE A 46 -12.56 -17.00 4.42
N ARG A 47 -12.80 -17.66 5.56
CA ARG A 47 -12.85 -17.00 6.87
C ARG A 47 -11.52 -16.37 7.26
N THR A 48 -10.40 -17.02 6.94
CA THR A 48 -9.06 -16.46 7.19
C THR A 48 -8.85 -15.19 6.38
N TRP A 49 -9.25 -15.18 5.11
CA TRP A 49 -9.13 -13.99 4.26
C TRP A 49 -10.07 -12.87 4.67
N GLU A 50 -11.29 -13.20 5.07
CA GLU A 50 -12.22 -12.23 5.64
C GLU A 50 -11.62 -11.56 6.90
N TYR A 51 -11.06 -12.35 7.81
CA TYR A 51 -10.37 -11.84 8.99
C TYR A 51 -9.16 -10.97 8.60
N TYR A 52 -8.35 -11.41 7.63
CA TYR A 52 -7.21 -10.66 7.14
C TYR A 52 -7.63 -9.26 6.64
N PHE A 53 -8.68 -9.18 5.82
CA PHE A 53 -9.15 -7.89 5.29
C PHE A 53 -9.60 -6.95 6.42
N ASP A 54 -10.39 -7.44 7.39
CA ASP A 54 -10.86 -6.59 8.48
C ASP A 54 -9.72 -6.17 9.41
N PHE A 55 -8.86 -7.10 9.82
CA PHE A 55 -7.72 -6.83 10.71
C PHE A 55 -6.76 -5.81 10.09
N THR A 56 -6.35 -6.02 8.84
CA THR A 56 -5.43 -5.10 8.16
C THR A 56 -6.08 -3.75 7.89
N SER A 57 -7.37 -3.72 7.51
CA SER A 57 -8.09 -2.46 7.32
C SER A 57 -8.20 -1.67 8.63
N ALA A 58 -8.42 -2.34 9.77
CA ALA A 58 -8.40 -1.70 11.08
C ALA A 58 -7.01 -1.10 11.35
N GLY A 59 -5.93 -1.85 11.09
CA GLY A 59 -4.56 -1.35 11.25
C GLY A 59 -4.24 -0.11 10.41
N PHE A 60 -4.70 -0.04 9.16
CA PHE A 60 -4.56 1.16 8.32
C PHE A 60 -5.44 2.32 8.80
N LYS A 61 -6.69 2.04 9.21
CA LYS A 61 -7.62 3.07 9.71
C LYS A 61 -7.16 3.68 11.03
N SER A 62 -6.59 2.87 11.93
CA SER A 62 -6.03 3.32 13.22
C SER A 62 -4.64 3.95 13.08
N ARG A 63 -4.07 3.99 11.86
CA ARG A 63 -2.68 4.42 11.59
C ARG A 63 -1.62 3.58 12.33
N THR A 64 -1.96 2.36 12.75
CA THR A 64 -1.01 1.37 13.28
C THR A 64 -0.16 0.77 12.15
N LEU A 65 -0.73 0.67 10.95
CA LEU A 65 -0.04 0.32 9.71
C LEU A 65 0.11 1.56 8.82
N GLY A 66 1.24 1.65 8.14
CA GLY A 66 1.52 2.68 7.13
C GLY A 66 1.85 2.05 5.78
N ASN A 67 1.61 2.78 4.70
CA ASN A 67 2.02 2.37 3.36
C ASN A 67 2.72 3.55 2.70
N TYR A 68 4.00 3.37 2.37
CA TYR A 68 4.87 4.48 1.96
C TYR A 68 5.30 4.33 0.51
N GLN A 69 5.17 5.42 -0.24
CA GLN A 69 5.82 5.59 -1.52
C GLN A 69 7.06 6.45 -1.29
N ILE A 70 8.23 5.89 -1.62
CA ILE A 70 9.53 6.54 -1.40
C ILE A 70 10.26 6.63 -2.74
N VAL A 71 10.69 7.84 -3.09
CA VAL A 71 11.47 8.10 -4.30
C VAL A 71 12.94 8.20 -3.92
N PHE A 72 13.78 7.42 -4.59
CA PHE A 72 15.23 7.40 -4.37
C PHE A 72 15.97 7.91 -5.60
N SER A 73 17.11 8.55 -5.38
CA SER A 73 18.03 8.97 -6.43
C SER A 73 19.49 8.69 -6.08
N ARG A 74 20.41 8.92 -7.02
CA ARG A 74 21.85 8.85 -6.75
C ARG A 74 22.27 10.02 -5.86
N PRO A 75 23.19 9.82 -4.90
CA PRO A 75 23.75 10.89 -4.11
C PRO A 75 24.34 11.99 -5.00
N GLY A 76 24.00 13.24 -4.72
CA GLY A 76 24.47 14.39 -5.49
C GLY A 76 23.71 14.64 -6.80
N ASN A 77 22.55 14.02 -7.01
CA ASN A 77 21.67 14.35 -8.12
C ASN A 77 21.08 15.77 -7.95
N MET A 78 21.80 16.79 -8.44
CA MET A 78 21.40 18.20 -8.32
C MET A 78 20.12 18.55 -9.10
N THR A 79 19.70 17.69 -10.01
CA THR A 79 18.47 17.87 -10.82
C THR A 79 17.21 17.77 -9.96
N THR A 80 17.17 16.85 -8.99
CA THR A 80 16.01 16.70 -8.10
C THR A 80 15.88 17.85 -7.10
N LEU A 81 16.99 18.44 -6.66
CA LEU A 81 17.01 19.58 -5.73
C LEU A 81 16.43 20.88 -6.35
N LYS A 82 16.56 21.07 -7.67
CA LYS A 82 16.07 22.28 -8.36
C LYS A 82 14.54 22.31 -8.51
N ASP A 83 13.90 21.14 -8.51
CA ASP A 83 12.48 20.99 -8.81
C ASP A 83 11.62 20.70 -7.57
N LEU A 84 12.22 20.70 -6.35
CA LEU A 84 11.53 20.45 -5.07
C LEU A 84 10.30 21.35 -4.84
N TYR A 85 10.25 22.54 -5.45
CA TYR A 85 9.13 23.48 -5.32
C TYR A 85 8.15 23.46 -6.50
N LYS A 86 8.44 22.71 -7.58
CA LYS A 86 7.69 22.80 -8.85
C LYS A 86 6.99 21.52 -9.29
N SER A 87 7.35 20.35 -8.77
CA SER A 87 6.95 19.13 -9.47
C SER A 87 5.64 18.47 -9.07
N TRP A 88 4.97 18.81 -7.95
CA TRP A 88 3.71 18.10 -7.65
C TRP A 88 2.65 18.95 -6.99
N PRO A 89 1.39 18.96 -7.50
CA PRO A 89 0.28 19.49 -6.74
C PRO A 89 0.16 18.61 -5.50
N SER A 90 0.30 19.23 -4.33
CA SER A 90 -0.16 18.64 -3.07
C SER A 90 -1.61 18.23 -3.28
N VAL A 91 -1.86 16.94 -3.45
CA VAL A 91 -3.22 16.41 -3.53
C VAL A 91 -3.75 16.42 -2.10
N CYS A 92 -4.44 17.52 -1.78
CA CYS A 92 -5.55 17.53 -0.84
C CYS A 92 -6.84 17.56 -1.66
#